data_AF-A0A849I6K7-F1
#
_entry.id   AF-A0A849I6K7-F1
#
_cell.length_a   1.000
_cell.length_b   1.000
_cell.length_c   1.000
_cell.angle_alpha   90.00
_cell.angle_beta   90.00
_cell.angle_gamma   90.00
#
_symmetry.space_group_name_H-M   'P 1'
#
loop_
_entity.id
_entity.type
_entity.pdbx_description
1 polymer ?
#
loop_
_entity_poly.entity_id
_entity_poly.type
_entity_poly.pdbx_seq_one_letter_code
_entity_poly.pdbx_strand_id
1 'polypeptide(L)'
;MANEKHLLSRLMYVLQHRLGHSILETVEKSKQLLSNQLETTLDLAFIENDLNVLLTRSLMNELLAEYIQKIVAKILQTIEQAGVKPTDINAVFYTGGSTKIPAIRNTINPLFPKADIVQGDAFGSVGLGLTIEAERQYGTIFQK
;
A
#
# COMPACT_ATOMS: atom_id res chain seq x y z
N MET A 1 3.19 11.31 36.56
CA MET A 1 2.99 10.02 37.26
C MET A 1 1.57 9.46 37.12
N ALA A 2 0.49 10.16 37.49
CA ALA A 2 -0.88 9.65 37.27
C ALA A 2 -1.28 9.53 35.79
N ASN A 3 -0.78 10.43 34.93
CA ASN A 3 -1.11 10.47 33.50
C ASN A 3 -0.49 9.33 32.67
N GLU A 4 0.50 8.61 33.19
CA GLU A 4 1.15 7.50 32.46
C GLU A 4 0.57 6.14 32.86
N LYS A 5 -0.11 6.08 34.03
CA LYS A 5 -0.66 4.83 34.55
C LYS A 5 -1.71 4.24 33.60
N HIS A 6 -2.58 5.08 33.03
CA HIS A 6 -3.61 4.62 32.10
C HIS A 6 -3.00 4.13 30.76
N LEU A 7 -1.95 4.80 30.25
CA LEU A 7 -1.23 4.36 29.06
C LEU A 7 -0.58 2.99 29.26
N LEU A 8 0.06 2.79 30.43
CA LEU A 8 0.63 1.50 30.79
C LEU A 8 -0.45 0.43 30.94
N SER A 9 -1.61 0.76 31.52
CA SER A 9 -2.75 -0.16 31.61
C SER A 9 -3.26 -0.57 30.23
N ARG A 10 -3.41 0.37 29.28
CA ARG A 10 -3.79 0.05 27.88
C ARG A 10 -2.76 -0.87 27.22
N LEU A 11 -1.47 -0.57 27.36
CA LEU A 11 -0.40 -1.41 26.82
C LEU A 11 -0.44 -2.83 27.41
N MET A 12 -0.56 -2.95 28.74
CA MET A 12 -0.66 -4.25 29.41
C MET A 12 -1.89 -5.02 28.95
N TYR A 13 -3.03 -4.35 28.76
CA TYR A 13 -4.24 -4.98 28.23
C TYR A 13 -4.01 -5.54 26.82
N VAL A 14 -3.43 -4.75 25.90
CA VAL A 14 -3.08 -5.18 24.54
C VAL A 14 -2.17 -6.41 24.55
N LEU A 15 -1.15 -6.41 25.40
CA LEU A 15 -0.17 -7.50 25.49
C LEU A 15 -0.79 -8.78 26.06
N GLN A 16 -1.56 -8.67 27.14
CA GLN A 16 -2.21 -9.81 27.79
C GLN A 16 -3.26 -10.46 26.89
N HIS A 17 -4.02 -9.66 26.14
CA HIS A 17 -5.08 -10.12 25.24
C HIS A 17 -4.62 -10.34 23.80
N ARG A 18 -3.32 -10.16 23.52
CA ARG A 18 -2.69 -10.38 22.20
C ARG A 18 -3.39 -9.63 21.06
N LEU A 19 -3.79 -8.37 21.31
CA LEU A 19 -4.60 -7.57 20.39
C LEU A 19 -3.84 -7.03 19.17
N GLY A 20 -2.59 -7.47 18.95
CA GLY A 20 -1.75 -6.99 17.85
C GLY A 20 -2.39 -7.19 16.48
N HIS A 21 -3.03 -8.33 16.24
CA HIS A 21 -3.71 -8.59 14.96
C HIS A 21 -4.90 -7.66 14.74
N SER A 22 -5.75 -7.46 15.76
CA SER A 22 -6.90 -6.56 15.68
C SER A 22 -6.47 -5.10 15.42
N ILE A 23 -5.36 -4.66 16.03
CA ILE A 23 -4.77 -3.34 15.77
C ILE A 23 -4.31 -3.26 14.31
N LEU A 24 -3.54 -4.24 13.83
CA LEU A 24 -3.05 -4.25 12.45
C LEU A 24 -4.17 -4.24 11.43
N GLU A 25 -5.23 -5.04 11.64
CA GLU A 25 -6.40 -5.06 10.76
C GLU A 25 -7.13 -3.72 10.73
N THR A 26 -7.29 -3.07 11.89
CA THR A 26 -7.96 -1.77 12.00
C THR A 26 -7.14 -0.67 11.34
N VAL A 27 -5.82 -0.69 11.51
CA VAL A 27 -4.88 0.21 10.82
C VAL A 27 -4.93 -0.01 9.30
N GLU A 28 -4.93 -1.26 8.84
CA GLU A 28 -4.99 -1.57 7.40
C GLU A 28 -6.30 -1.09 6.77
N LYS A 29 -7.44 -1.32 7.43
CA LYS A 29 -8.74 -0.81 6.97
C LYS A 29 -8.75 0.72 6.89
N SER A 30 -8.21 1.39 7.91
CA SER A 30 -8.12 2.85 7.95
C SER A 30 -7.22 3.40 6.83
N LYS A 31 -6.07 2.76 6.57
CA LYS A 31 -5.17 3.10 5.45
C LYS A 31 -5.88 2.95 4.09
N GLN A 32 -6.64 1.88 3.91
CA GLN A 32 -7.42 1.67 2.69
C GLN A 32 -8.49 2.76 2.51
N LEU A 33 -9.21 3.12 3.58
CA LEU A 33 -10.18 4.22 3.56
C LEU A 33 -9.52 5.56 3.17
N LEU A 34 -8.37 5.88 3.76
CA LEU A 34 -7.61 7.11 3.47
C LEU A 34 -7.10 7.20 2.03
N SER A 35 -7.05 6.09 1.28
CA SER A 35 -6.77 6.14 -0.16
C SER A 35 -7.89 6.82 -0.95
N ASN A 36 -9.13 6.81 -0.42
CA ASN A 36 -10.32 7.41 -1.05
C ASN A 36 -10.89 8.60 -0.26
N GLN A 37 -10.68 8.66 1.05
CA GLN A 37 -11.16 9.72 1.95
C GLN A 37 -10.01 10.62 2.45
N LEU A 38 -10.31 11.85 2.84
CA LEU A 38 -9.31 12.78 3.39
C LEU A 38 -9.00 12.51 4.87
N GLU A 39 -9.95 11.92 5.59
CA GLU A 39 -9.82 11.56 7.00
C GLU A 39 -10.66 10.31 7.32
N THR A 40 -10.32 9.64 8.40
CA THR A 40 -11.06 8.50 8.97
C THR A 40 -10.78 8.42 10.46
N THR A 41 -11.73 7.86 11.22
CA THR A 41 -11.51 7.55 12.63
C THR A 41 -11.10 6.09 12.78
N LEU A 42 -9.95 5.86 13.40
CA LEU A 42 -9.48 4.53 13.79
C LEU A 42 -10.09 4.19 15.15
N ASP A 43 -11.05 3.27 15.15
CA ASP A 43 -11.76 2.80 16.34
C ASP A 43 -10.95 1.73 17.09
N LEU A 44 -10.63 1.99 18.35
CA LEU A 44 -9.89 1.10 19.25
C LEU A 44 -10.71 0.75 20.50
N ALA A 45 -12.05 0.77 20.41
CA ALA A 45 -12.94 0.43 21.52
C ALA A 45 -12.68 -0.96 22.11
N PHE A 46 -12.09 -1.87 21.33
CA PHE A 46 -11.65 -3.20 21.79
C PHE A 46 -10.43 -3.18 22.73
N ILE A 47 -9.77 -2.02 22.92
CA ILE A 47 -8.69 -1.81 23.90
C ILE A 47 -9.23 -1.06 25.12
N GLU A 48 -9.98 0.00 24.89
CA GLU A 48 -10.63 0.81 25.93
C GLU A 48 -11.85 1.50 25.32
N ASN A 49 -12.97 1.53 26.04
CA ASN A 49 -14.18 2.20 25.58
C ASN A 49 -13.90 3.65 25.16
N ASP A 50 -14.52 4.07 24.05
CA ASP A 50 -14.36 5.39 23.44
C ASP A 50 -12.94 5.74 22.98
N LEU A 51 -11.98 4.80 23.01
CA LEU A 51 -10.65 5.03 22.45
C LEU A 51 -10.72 5.08 20.93
N ASN A 52 -10.41 6.25 20.37
CA ASN A 52 -10.36 6.45 18.93
C ASN A 52 -9.24 7.43 18.56
N VAL A 53 -8.79 7.36 17.30
CA VAL A 53 -7.75 8.23 16.76
C VAL A 53 -8.22 8.78 15.42
N LEU A 54 -8.24 10.10 15.28
CA LEU A 54 -8.45 10.73 13.97
C LEU A 54 -7.18 10.57 13.12
N LEU A 55 -7.32 9.98 11.95
CA LEU A 55 -6.27 9.85 10.97
C LEU A 55 -6.60 10.67 9.74
N THR A 56 -5.60 11.35 9.18
CA THR A 56 -5.76 12.15 7.96
C THR A 56 -4.89 11.61 6.84
N ARG A 57 -5.31 11.83 5.59
CA ARG A 57 -4.50 11.52 4.41
C ARG A 57 -3.18 12.27 4.41
N SER A 58 -3.16 13.50 4.94
CA SER A 58 -1.94 14.28 5.08
C SER A 58 -0.92 13.58 5.99
N LEU A 59 -1.36 13.12 7.17
CA LEU A 59 -0.51 12.35 8.09
C LEU A 59 -0.03 11.05 7.45
N MET A 60 -0.90 10.32 6.75
CA MET A 60 -0.51 9.11 6.02
C MET A 60 0.55 9.42 4.95
N ASN A 61 0.40 10.51 4.20
CA ASN A 61 1.37 10.90 3.17
C ASN A 61 2.72 11.27 3.79
N GLU A 62 2.73 11.96 4.93
CA GLU A 62 3.95 12.30 5.68
C GLU A 62 4.68 11.04 6.15
N LEU A 63 3.97 10.11 6.79
CA LEU A 63 4.53 8.85 7.28
C LEU A 63 5.07 7.97 6.15
N LEU A 64 4.50 8.06 4.95
CA LEU A 64 4.90 7.27 3.78
C LEU A 64 5.98 7.96 2.92
N ALA A 65 6.29 9.23 3.16
CA ALA A 65 7.14 10.02 2.26
C ALA A 65 8.51 9.39 2.01
N GLU A 66 9.22 8.99 3.08
CA GLU A 66 10.55 8.37 2.97
C GLU A 66 10.49 7.05 2.17
N TYR A 67 9.46 6.23 2.40
CA TYR A 67 9.29 4.97 1.69
C TYR A 67 9.00 5.17 0.21
N ILE A 68 8.19 6.17 -0.14
CA ILE A 68 7.92 6.53 -1.53
C ILE A 68 9.22 7.00 -2.21
N GLN A 69 10.05 7.80 -1.54
CA GLN A 69 11.35 8.21 -2.09
C GLN A 69 12.29 7.02 -2.32
N LYS A 70 12.29 6.02 -1.43
CA LYS A 70 13.04 4.76 -1.66
C LYS A 70 12.53 4.02 -2.90
N ILE A 71 11.22 3.99 -3.14
CA ILE A 71 10.64 3.40 -4.36
C ILE A 71 11.12 4.17 -5.59
N VAL A 72 11.07 5.50 -5.58
CA VAL A 72 11.56 6.35 -6.68
C VAL A 72 13.04 6.07 -6.98
N ALA A 73 13.88 6.02 -5.95
CA ALA A 73 15.30 5.73 -6.11
C ALA A 73 15.53 4.36 -6.78
N LYS A 74 14.75 3.34 -6.41
CA LYS A 74 14.82 2.01 -7.04
C LYS A 74 14.36 2.02 -8.49
N ILE A 75 13.28 2.73 -8.79
CA ILE A 75 12.80 2.91 -10.17
C ILE A 75 13.90 3.51 -11.05
N LEU A 76 14.52 4.61 -10.61
CA LEU A 76 15.57 5.30 -11.36
C LEU A 76 16.81 4.40 -11.53
N GLN A 77 17.21 3.69 -10.49
CA GLN A 77 18.30 2.72 -10.56
C GLN A 77 18.02 1.61 -11.60
N THR A 78 16.79 1.08 -11.64
CA THR A 78 16.41 0.04 -12.61
C THR A 78 16.45 0.56 -14.04
N ILE A 79 15.99 1.78 -14.28
CA ILE A 79 16.03 2.44 -15.60
C ILE A 79 17.47 2.60 -16.07
N GLU A 80 18.34 3.09 -15.18
CA GLU A 80 19.77 3.25 -15.46
C GLU A 80 20.42 1.91 -15.83
N GLN A 81 20.14 0.85 -15.06
CA GLN A 81 20.64 -0.51 -15.34
C GLN A 81 20.13 -1.07 -16.67
N ALA A 82 18.91 -0.73 -17.07
CA ALA A 82 18.34 -1.11 -18.36
C ALA A 82 18.91 -0.30 -19.54
N GLY A 83 19.66 0.78 -19.28
CA GLY A 83 20.26 1.61 -20.33
C GLY A 83 19.23 2.43 -21.13
N VAL A 84 18.04 2.65 -20.57
CA VAL A 84 16.95 3.42 -21.21
C VAL A 84 16.74 4.75 -20.49
N LYS A 85 16.11 5.72 -21.15
CA LYS A 85 15.72 6.98 -20.51
C LYS A 85 14.29 6.87 -19.96
N PRO A 86 13.91 7.65 -18.93
CA PRO A 86 12.52 7.71 -18.48
C PRO A 86 11.53 8.09 -19.60
N THR A 87 11.97 8.85 -20.60
CA THR A 87 11.17 9.22 -21.78
C THR A 87 10.93 8.07 -22.76
N ASP A 88 11.69 6.99 -22.64
CA ASP A 88 11.58 5.81 -23.51
C ASP A 88 10.54 4.82 -22.95
N ILE A 89 10.04 5.06 -21.74
CA ILE A 89 9.00 4.25 -21.12
C ILE A 89 7.64 4.59 -21.74
N ASN A 90 7.04 3.62 -22.41
CA ASN A 90 5.75 3.78 -23.09
C ASN A 90 4.55 3.48 -22.19
N ALA A 91 4.71 2.69 -21.14
CA ALA A 91 3.62 2.32 -20.25
C ALA A 91 4.11 2.08 -18.82
N VAL A 92 3.28 2.47 -17.85
CA VAL A 92 3.46 2.16 -16.43
C VAL A 92 2.29 1.31 -15.98
N PHE A 93 2.57 0.06 -15.60
CA PHE A 93 1.57 -0.86 -15.08
C PHE A 93 1.66 -0.94 -13.56
N TYR A 94 0.57 -0.59 -12.86
CA TYR A 94 0.50 -0.68 -11.42
C TYR A 94 -0.08 -2.03 -10.96
N THR A 95 0.66 -2.74 -10.12
CA THR A 95 0.24 -4.01 -9.50
C THR A 95 0.33 -3.94 -7.97
N GLY A 96 -0.52 -4.68 -7.27
CA GLY A 96 -0.61 -4.70 -5.81
C GLY A 96 -1.48 -3.58 -5.23
N GLY A 97 -2.23 -3.92 -4.17
CA GLY A 97 -3.23 -3.02 -3.57
C GLY A 97 -2.68 -1.68 -3.08
N SER A 98 -1.45 -1.65 -2.57
CA SER A 98 -0.84 -0.41 -2.06
C SER A 98 -0.62 0.65 -3.14
N THR A 99 -0.50 0.28 -4.42
CA THR A 99 -0.36 1.25 -5.53
C THR A 99 -1.62 2.11 -5.77
N LYS A 100 -2.72 1.81 -5.07
CA LYS A 100 -3.93 2.63 -5.04
C LYS A 100 -3.78 3.87 -4.16
N ILE A 101 -2.77 3.93 -3.29
CA ILE A 101 -2.49 5.12 -2.49
C ILE A 101 -2.14 6.29 -3.42
N PRO A 102 -2.89 7.41 -3.41
CA PRO A 102 -2.69 8.50 -4.37
C PRO A 102 -1.28 9.10 -4.36
N ALA A 103 -0.64 9.20 -3.19
CA ALA A 103 0.72 9.73 -3.07
C ALA A 103 1.74 8.95 -3.92
N ILE A 104 1.60 7.62 -4.00
CA ILE A 104 2.50 6.78 -4.82
C ILE A 104 2.38 7.15 -6.30
N ARG A 105 1.15 7.23 -6.82
CA ARG A 105 0.91 7.57 -8.24
C ARG A 105 1.34 9.00 -8.55
N ASN A 106 1.01 9.94 -7.65
CA ASN A 106 1.36 11.35 -7.83
C ASN A 106 2.88 11.58 -7.84
N THR A 107 3.65 10.77 -7.12
CA THR A 107 5.12 10.86 -7.14
C THR A 107 5.75 10.12 -8.31
N ILE A 108 5.20 8.98 -8.74
CA ILE A 108 5.81 8.13 -9.78
C ILE A 108 5.43 8.59 -11.20
N ASN A 109 4.16 8.94 -11.45
CA ASN A 109 3.71 9.31 -12.80
C ASN A 109 4.53 10.43 -13.45
N PRO A 110 4.94 11.50 -12.74
CA PRO A 110 5.75 12.58 -13.33
C PRO A 110 7.12 12.13 -13.85
N LEU A 111 7.65 11.00 -13.38
CA LEU A 111 8.90 10.43 -13.87
C LEU A 111 8.79 9.96 -15.33
N PHE A 112 7.58 9.66 -15.80
CA PHE A 112 7.29 9.05 -17.10
C PHE A 112 6.24 9.83 -17.88
N PRO A 113 6.55 11.05 -18.34
CA PRO A 113 5.56 11.96 -18.92
C PRO A 113 4.94 11.48 -20.24
N LYS A 114 5.53 10.46 -20.89
CA LYS A 114 5.03 9.86 -22.15
C LYS A 114 4.37 8.50 -21.95
N ALA A 115 4.36 7.98 -20.72
CA ALA A 115 3.88 6.64 -20.48
C ALA A 115 2.36 6.61 -20.30
N ASP A 116 1.73 5.64 -20.94
CA ASP A 116 0.34 5.29 -20.67
C ASP A 116 0.22 4.64 -19.29
N ILE A 117 -0.68 5.13 -18.45
CA ILE A 117 -0.95 4.54 -17.14
C ILE A 117 -1.93 3.38 -17.32
N VAL A 118 -1.41 2.16 -17.22
CA VAL A 118 -2.21 0.95 -17.39
C VAL A 118 -2.70 0.48 -16.03
N GLN A 119 -4.02 0.43 -15.89
CA GLN A 119 -4.68 -0.07 -14.70
C GLN A 119 -5.28 -1.45 -14.98
N GLY A 120 -4.53 -2.51 -14.68
CA GLY A 120 -5.04 -3.87 -14.72
C GLY A 120 -5.70 -4.29 -13.42
N ASP A 121 -6.05 -5.59 -13.33
CA ASP A 121 -6.43 -6.21 -12.07
C ASP A 121 -5.23 -6.25 -11.13
N ALA A 122 -5.12 -5.26 -10.25
CA ALA A 122 -4.01 -5.12 -9.30
C ALA A 122 -3.87 -6.31 -8.34
N PHE A 123 -4.83 -7.23 -8.28
CA PHE A 123 -4.76 -8.44 -7.44
C PHE A 123 -4.52 -9.71 -8.25
N GLY A 124 -5.18 -9.86 -9.40
CA GLY A 124 -5.08 -11.05 -10.25
C GLY A 124 -4.07 -10.98 -11.38
N SER A 125 -3.50 -9.81 -11.73
CA SER A 125 -2.67 -9.65 -12.94
C SER A 125 -1.45 -10.56 -12.97
N VAL A 126 -0.81 -10.77 -11.81
CA VAL A 126 0.34 -11.67 -11.69
C VAL A 126 -0.09 -13.12 -11.91
N GLY A 127 -1.18 -13.55 -11.27
CA GLY A 127 -1.71 -14.91 -11.44
C GLY A 127 -2.12 -15.20 -12.87
N LEU A 128 -2.84 -14.27 -13.51
CA LEU A 128 -3.23 -14.35 -14.91
C LEU A 128 -2.02 -14.46 -15.83
N GLY A 129 -0.99 -13.64 -15.61
CA GLY A 129 0.26 -13.70 -16.38
C GLY A 129 0.95 -15.06 -16.27
N LEU A 130 0.95 -15.67 -15.08
CA LEU A 130 1.50 -17.02 -14.88
C LEU A 130 0.67 -18.09 -15.62
N THR A 131 -0.66 -17.96 -15.67
CA THR A 131 -1.51 -18.89 -16.43
C THR A 131 -1.24 -18.80 -17.94
N ILE A 132 -1.10 -17.58 -18.48
CA ILE A 132 -0.75 -17.36 -19.89
C ILE A 132 0.61 -17.99 -20.21
N GLU A 133 1.60 -17.81 -19.34
CA GLU A 133 2.93 -18.41 -19.54
C GLU A 133 2.88 -19.94 -19.44
N ALA A 134 2.09 -20.49 -18.51
CA ALA A 134 1.90 -21.93 -18.40
C ALA A 134 1.27 -22.52 -19.68
N GLU A 135 0.26 -21.87 -20.25
CA GLU A 135 -0.33 -22.28 -21.52
C GLU A 135 0.67 -22.20 -22.68
N ARG A 136 1.52 -21.18 -22.72
CA ARG A 136 2.57 -21.04 -23.75
C ARG A 136 3.60 -22.17 -23.67
N GLN A 137 3.99 -22.57 -22.46
CA GLN A 137 5.04 -23.59 -22.24
C GLN A 137 4.53 -25.01 -22.38
N TYR A 138 3.29 -25.28 -21.94
CA TYR A 138 2.76 -26.64 -21.81
C TYR A 138 1.55 -26.92 -22.73
N GLY A 139 1.11 -25.94 -23.52
CA GLY A 139 -0.14 -26.01 -24.28
C GLY A 139 -1.37 -25.74 -23.40
N THR A 140 -2.57 -25.70 -23.98
CA THR A 140 -3.81 -25.43 -23.26
C THR A 140 -4.08 -26.51 -22.20
N ILE A 141 -3.91 -26.15 -20.93
CA ILE A 141 -4.04 -27.05 -19.77
C ILE A 141 -5.52 -27.27 -19.41
N PHE A 142 -6.42 -26.39 -19.87
CA PHE A 142 -7.86 -26.47 -19.62
C PHE A 142 -8.62 -26.74 -20.92
N GLN A 143 -8.64 -28.00 -21.35
CA GLN A 143 -9.68 -28.48 -22.27
C GLN A 143 -10.92 -28.84 -21.46
N LYS A 144 -12.02 -28.14 -21.68
CA LYS A 144 -13.36 -28.66 -21.47
C LYS A 144 -14.31 -28.13 -22.53
#